data_AF-A0A8J3XR75-F1
#
_entry.id   AF-A0A8J3XR75-F1
#
_cell.length_a   1.000
_cell.length_b   1.000
_cell.length_c   1.000
_cell.angle_alpha   90.00
_cell.angle_beta   90.00
_cell.angle_gamma   90.00
#
_symmetry.space_group_name_H-M   'P 1'
#
loop_
_entity.id
_entity.type
_entity.pdbx_description
1 polymer ?
#
loop_
_entity_poly.entity_id
_entity_poly.type
_entity_poly.pdbx_seq_one_letter_code
_entity_poly.pdbx_strand_id
1 'polypeptide(L)'
;MKLDSAGLEILSRDECLDLLASTPIGRIVFTDRALPAVQPVAFCLIDGNVVIRTTIGSKVAGAAKNSIVAFEVDDFDAAMRVGWSVTAIGHARAVVEPDEISRLSLLPLTPWAPRSHDHFIHFIVMAPEEISGRRVRN
;
A
#
# COMPACT_ATOMS: atom_id res chain seq x y z
N MET A 1 4.13 -23.73 -11.52
CA MET A 1 3.24 -23.13 -10.51
C MET A 1 3.65 -23.68 -9.15
N LYS A 2 4.04 -22.81 -8.22
CA LYS A 2 4.37 -23.21 -6.84
C LYS A 2 3.15 -22.88 -5.97
N LEU A 3 2.72 -23.82 -5.15
CA LEU A 3 1.59 -23.60 -4.23
C LEU A 3 2.12 -23.41 -2.80
N ASP A 4 1.37 -22.68 -1.97
CA ASP A 4 1.59 -22.65 -0.53
C ASP A 4 0.85 -23.78 0.21
N SER A 5 0.93 -23.79 1.54
CA SER A 5 0.30 -24.81 2.38
C SER A 5 -1.24 -24.79 2.32
N ALA A 6 -1.85 -23.70 1.85
CA ALA A 6 -3.29 -23.56 1.67
C ALA A 6 -3.75 -23.88 0.23
N GLY A 7 -2.82 -24.26 -0.66
CA GLY A 7 -3.10 -24.56 -2.06
C GLY A 7 -3.23 -23.34 -2.96
N LEU A 8 -2.83 -22.15 -2.49
CA LEU A 8 -2.83 -20.92 -3.29
C LEU A 8 -1.57 -20.83 -4.15
N GLU A 9 -1.70 -20.32 -5.37
CA GLU A 9 -0.58 -20.01 -6.24
C GLU A 9 0.33 -18.96 -5.58
N ILE A 10 1.62 -19.26 -5.47
CA ILE A 10 2.64 -18.30 -5.08
C ILE A 10 3.04 -17.50 -6.32
N LEU A 11 2.80 -16.20 -6.26
CA LEU A 11 3.15 -15.27 -7.33
C LEU A 11 4.63 -14.90 -7.30
N SER A 12 5.19 -14.63 -8.47
CA SER A 12 6.53 -14.04 -8.60
C SER A 12 6.52 -12.57 -8.14
N ARG A 13 7.71 -12.01 -7.86
CA ARG A 13 7.85 -10.60 -7.48
C ARG A 13 7.28 -9.66 -8.56
N ASP A 14 7.53 -9.95 -9.83
CA ASP A 14 7.07 -9.13 -10.94
C ASP A 14 5.53 -9.15 -11.04
N GLU A 15 4.91 -10.33 -10.91
CA GLU A 15 3.44 -10.42 -10.84
C GLU A 15 2.86 -9.66 -9.65
N CYS A 16 3.54 -9.66 -8.49
CA CYS A 16 3.10 -8.88 -7.35
C CYS A 16 3.15 -7.37 -7.61
N LEU A 17 4.20 -6.88 -8.28
CA LEU A 17 4.35 -5.47 -8.63
C LEU A 17 3.32 -5.05 -9.68
N ASP A 18 3.04 -5.90 -10.68
CA ASP A 18 2.00 -5.67 -11.68
C ASP A 18 0.61 -5.55 -11.03
N LEU A 19 0.30 -6.44 -10.09
CA LEU A 19 -0.97 -6.41 -9.35
C LEU A 19 -1.08 -5.20 -8.42
N LEU A 20 0.00 -4.83 -7.71
CA LEU A 20 0.07 -3.58 -6.94
C LEU A 20 -0.21 -2.36 -7.81
N ALA A 21 0.32 -2.31 -9.03
CA ALA A 21 0.09 -1.19 -9.93
C ALA A 21 -1.34 -1.17 -10.51
N SER A 22 -2.10 -2.26 -10.40
CA SER A 22 -3.43 -2.40 -10.98
C SER A 22 -4.58 -1.86 -10.11
N THR A 23 -4.33 -1.57 -8.82
CA THR A 23 -5.36 -1.10 -7.89
C THR A 23 -5.07 0.31 -7.36
N PRO A 24 -6.08 1.19 -7.21
CA PRO A 24 -5.88 2.56 -6.73
C PRO A 24 -5.90 2.67 -5.20
N ILE A 25 -6.31 1.61 -4.50
CA ILE A 25 -6.52 1.59 -3.05
C ILE A 25 -5.87 0.32 -2.50
N GLY A 26 -5.15 0.48 -1.40
CA GLY A 26 -4.70 -0.62 -0.56
C GLY A 26 -4.94 -0.34 0.90
N ARG A 27 -4.46 -1.22 1.77
CA ARG A 27 -4.50 -1.06 3.21
C ARG A 27 -3.08 -0.99 3.76
N ILE A 28 -2.81 0.04 4.55
CA ILE A 28 -1.58 0.12 5.35
C ILE A 28 -1.87 -0.42 6.75
N VAL A 29 -1.00 -1.30 7.21
CA VAL A 29 -0.98 -1.86 8.57
C VAL A 29 0.21 -1.26 9.30
N PHE A 30 -0.06 -0.63 10.44
CA PHE A 30 0.93 0.09 11.23
C PHE A 30 0.66 -0.06 12.72
N THR A 31 1.62 0.32 13.55
CA THR A 31 1.45 0.31 15.01
C THR A 31 0.92 1.66 15.50
N ASP A 32 -0.23 1.66 16.17
CA ASP A 32 -0.81 2.81 16.88
C ASP A 32 -0.91 2.47 18.37
N ARG A 33 -0.21 3.22 19.22
CA ARG A 33 -0.19 3.00 20.69
C ARG A 33 0.07 1.52 21.07
N ALA A 34 1.11 0.93 20.48
CA ALA A 34 1.52 -0.47 20.65
C ALA A 34 0.49 -1.53 20.19
N LEU A 35 -0.53 -1.14 19.42
CA LEU A 35 -1.51 -2.06 18.85
C LEU A 35 -1.48 -1.99 17.32
N PRO A 36 -1.72 -3.12 16.61
CA PRO A 36 -1.85 -3.09 15.16
C PRO A 36 -3.13 -2.35 14.76
N ALA A 37 -3.00 -1.46 13.79
CA ALA A 37 -4.10 -0.75 13.16
C ALA A 37 -4.01 -0.92 11.64
N VAL A 38 -5.17 -0.93 10.98
CA VAL A 38 -5.27 -1.03 9.52
C VAL A 38 -6.12 0.13 9.00
N GLN A 39 -5.67 0.78 7.93
CA GLN A 39 -6.44 1.85 7.29
C GLN A 39 -6.36 1.75 5.76
N PRO A 40 -7.48 1.95 5.04
CA PRO A 40 -7.46 2.08 3.59
C PRO A 40 -6.79 3.40 3.19
N VAL A 41 -5.97 3.36 2.16
CA VAL A 41 -5.23 4.51 1.64
C VAL A 41 -5.20 4.50 0.11
N ALA A 42 -5.28 5.69 -0.48
CA ALA A 42 -4.96 5.87 -1.89
C ALA A 42 -3.43 5.81 -2.06
N PHE A 43 -2.97 5.07 -3.06
CA PHE A 43 -1.55 4.89 -3.31
C PHE A 43 -1.25 4.75 -4.80
N CYS A 44 0.04 4.79 -5.12
CA CYS A 44 0.57 4.40 -6.41
C CYS A 44 1.95 3.77 -6.22
N LEU A 45 2.41 3.04 -7.23
CA LEU A 45 3.72 2.41 -7.25
C LEU A 45 4.68 3.28 -8.08
N ILE A 46 5.79 3.72 -7.50
CA ILE A 46 6.83 4.53 -8.17
C ILE A 46 8.19 3.91 -7.90
N ASP A 47 8.89 3.48 -8.95
CA ASP A 47 10.21 2.82 -8.87
C ASP A 47 10.22 1.64 -7.87
N GLY A 48 9.11 0.88 -7.83
CA GLY A 48 8.90 -0.24 -6.90
C GLY A 48 8.53 0.17 -5.47
N ASN A 49 8.39 1.47 -5.17
CA ASN A 49 7.99 1.98 -3.86
C ASN A 49 6.49 2.27 -3.82
N VAL A 50 5.86 1.97 -2.69
CA VAL A 50 4.48 2.34 -2.40
C VAL A 50 4.45 3.79 -1.92
N VAL A 51 3.85 4.66 -2.71
CA VAL A 51 3.65 6.08 -2.37
C VAL A 51 2.20 6.29 -1.95
N ILE A 52 2.00 6.71 -0.70
CA ILE A 52 0.69 6.91 -0.10
C ILE A 52 0.43 8.40 0.06
N ARG A 53 -0.73 8.87 -0.41
CA ARG A 53 -1.24 10.20 -0.11
C ARG A 53 -2.08 10.15 1.17
N THR A 54 -1.74 10.98 2.15
CA THR A 54 -2.48 11.12 3.41
C THR A 54 -2.62 12.58 3.80
N THR A 55 -3.21 12.86 4.96
CA THR A 55 -3.30 14.20 5.53
C THR A 55 -2.33 14.39 6.69
N ILE A 56 -1.81 15.60 6.86
CA ILE A 56 -1.04 15.98 8.04
C ILE A 56 -1.88 15.69 9.29
N GLY A 57 -1.26 15.09 10.32
CA GLY A 57 -1.92 14.72 11.57
C GLY A 57 -2.77 13.45 11.50
N SER A 58 -2.81 12.74 10.35
CA SER A 58 -3.45 11.43 10.29
C SER A 58 -2.69 10.42 11.16
N LYS A 59 -3.41 9.39 11.65
CA LYS A 59 -2.78 8.29 12.40
C LYS A 59 -1.68 7.61 11.60
N VAL A 60 -1.91 7.37 10.30
CA VAL A 60 -0.91 6.82 9.39
C VAL A 60 0.34 7.70 9.35
N ALA A 61 0.18 9.02 9.17
CA ALA A 61 1.31 9.96 9.11
C ALA A 61 2.12 9.99 10.41
N GLY A 62 1.47 9.82 11.56
CA GLY A 62 2.15 9.72 12.85
C GLY A 62 2.91 8.40 13.02
N ALA A 63 2.26 7.28 12.68
CA ALA A 63 2.79 5.94 12.92
C ALA A 63 3.85 5.50 11.89
N ALA A 64 3.78 6.00 10.65
CA ALA A 64 4.71 5.67 9.57
C ALA A 64 6.04 6.45 9.63
N LYS A 65 6.30 7.19 10.70
CA LYS A 65 7.58 7.90 10.89
C LYS A 65 8.70 6.90 11.20
N ASN A 66 9.40 6.46 10.16
CA ASN A 66 10.56 5.57 10.24
C ASN A 66 10.25 4.25 10.96
N SER A 67 9.13 3.63 10.58
CA SER A 67 8.67 2.35 11.14
C SER A 67 8.53 1.30 10.04
N ILE A 68 8.56 0.03 10.43
CA ILE A 68 8.17 -1.06 9.55
C ILE A 68 6.64 -1.07 9.49
N VAL A 69 6.10 -1.07 8.28
CA VAL A 69 4.67 -1.20 8.03
C VAL A 69 4.44 -2.38 7.09
N ALA A 70 3.24 -2.94 7.13
CA ALA A 70 2.78 -3.80 6.05
C ALA A 70 1.81 -3.02 5.16
N PHE A 71 1.76 -3.39 3.89
CA PHE A 71 0.84 -2.88 2.91
C PHE A 71 0.20 -4.04 2.18
N GLU A 72 -1.08 -3.91 1.85
CA GLU A 72 -1.85 -4.98 1.26
C GLU A 72 -2.80 -4.44 0.18
N VAL A 73 -2.92 -5.20 -0.90
CA VAL A 73 -3.93 -5.03 -1.94
C VAL A 73 -4.48 -6.40 -2.34
N ASP A 74 -5.77 -6.43 -2.63
CA ASP A 74 -6.45 -7.63 -3.11
C ASP A 74 -7.54 -7.30 -4.12
N ASP A 75 -7.94 -8.34 -4.84
CA ASP A 75 -9.19 -8.39 -5.60
C ASP A 75 -9.71 -9.83 -5.60
N PHE A 76 -10.90 -10.03 -5.06
CA PHE A 76 -11.53 -11.34 -4.91
C PHE A 76 -12.98 -11.31 -5.40
N ASP A 77 -13.31 -12.25 -6.29
CA ASP A 77 -14.68 -12.60 -6.61
C ASP A 77 -15.09 -13.80 -5.75
N ALA A 78 -15.86 -13.52 -4.69
CA ALA A 78 -16.32 -14.54 -3.77
C ALA A 78 -17.29 -15.55 -4.41
N ALA A 79 -18.06 -15.15 -5.43
CA ALA A 79 -19.02 -16.04 -6.11
C ALA A 79 -18.29 -17.03 -7.02
N MET A 80 -17.28 -16.55 -7.75
CA MET A 80 -16.43 -17.38 -8.60
C MET A 80 -15.33 -18.09 -7.83
N ARG A 81 -15.04 -17.72 -6.58
CA ARG A 81 -13.92 -18.24 -5.77
C ARG A 81 -12.58 -18.08 -6.47
N VAL A 82 -12.40 -16.96 -7.17
CA VAL A 82 -11.14 -16.58 -7.81
C VAL A 82 -10.68 -15.25 -7.25
N GLY A 83 -9.39 -14.98 -7.33
CA GLY A 83 -8.85 -13.71 -6.86
C GLY A 83 -7.38 -13.80 -6.50
N TRP A 84 -6.87 -12.70 -5.97
CA TRP A 84 -5.47 -12.58 -5.60
C TRP A 84 -5.30 -11.58 -4.46
N SER A 85 -4.19 -11.70 -3.76
CA SER A 85 -3.70 -10.70 -2.82
C SER A 85 -2.20 -10.51 -2.97
N VAL A 86 -1.73 -9.31 -2.66
CA VAL A 86 -0.31 -8.97 -2.54
C VAL A 86 -0.10 -8.25 -1.21
N THR A 87 0.86 -8.75 -0.44
CA THR A 87 1.36 -8.09 0.76
C THR A 87 2.79 -7.62 0.53
N ALA A 88 3.12 -6.46 1.06
CA ALA A 88 4.45 -5.90 1.08
C ALA A 88 4.79 -5.46 2.51
N ILE A 89 6.02 -5.72 2.95
CA ILE A 89 6.54 -5.28 4.24
C ILE A 89 7.81 -4.49 4.00
N GLY A 90 7.95 -3.36 4.67
CA GLY A 90 9.17 -2.58 4.59
C GLY A 90 9.12 -1.28 5.38
N HIS A 91 10.24 -0.57 5.36
CA HIS A 91 10.36 0.74 5.98
C HIS A 91 9.50 1.78 5.29
N ALA A 92 8.63 2.42 6.08
CA ALA A 92 7.94 3.63 5.70
C ALA A 92 8.64 4.87 6.27
N ARG A 93 8.67 5.92 5.45
CA ARG A 93 9.11 7.25 5.86
C ARG A 93 8.07 8.29 5.48
N ALA A 94 7.89 9.26 6.37
CA ALA A 94 7.22 10.51 6.05
C ALA A 94 8.08 11.32 5.07
N VAL A 95 7.46 11.85 4.02
CA VAL A 95 8.10 12.79 3.10
C VAL A 95 8.05 14.17 3.72
N VAL A 96 9.22 14.75 3.98
CA VAL A 96 9.37 16.08 4.60
C VAL A 96 10.04 17.10 3.68
N GLU A 97 10.79 16.64 2.67
CA GLU A 97 11.53 17.51 1.75
C GLU A 97 10.58 18.22 0.76
N PRO A 98 10.57 19.57 0.69
CA PRO A 98 9.62 20.33 -0.14
C PRO A 98 9.66 19.96 -1.63
N ASP A 99 10.84 19.69 -2.19
CA ASP A 99 10.99 19.31 -3.59
C ASP A 99 10.39 17.93 -3.88
N GLU A 100 10.53 16.99 -2.94
CA GLU A 100 9.91 15.68 -3.05
C GLU A 100 8.39 15.77 -2.93
N ILE A 101 7.87 16.56 -1.98
CA ILE A 101 6.43 16.82 -1.85
C ILE A 101 5.88 17.41 -3.15
N SER A 102 6.58 18.38 -3.74
CA SER A 102 6.17 19.04 -4.98
C SER A 102 6.10 18.03 -6.14
N ARG A 103 7.11 17.16 -6.27
CA ARG A 103 7.13 16.09 -7.27
C ARG A 103 6.00 15.09 -7.09
N LEU A 104 5.77 14.61 -5.86
CA LEU A 104 4.72 13.63 -5.58
C LEU A 104 3.30 14.22 -5.72
N SER A 105 3.14 15.53 -5.53
CA SER A 105 1.87 16.23 -5.73
C SER A 105 1.41 16.28 -7.20
N LEU A 106 2.32 16.05 -8.16
CA LEU A 106 2.00 15.96 -9.59
C LEU A 106 1.48 14.57 -9.99
N LEU A 107 1.58 13.57 -9.13
CA LEU A 107 1.09 12.22 -9.41
C LEU A 107 -0.44 12.21 -9.43
N PRO A 108 -1.08 11.34 -10.22
CA PRO A 108 -2.55 11.18 -10.27
C PRO A 108 -3.10 10.45 -9.03
N LEU A 109 -2.57 10.75 -7.84
CA LEU A 109 -3.01 10.25 -6.54
C LEU A 109 -4.28 10.98 -6.10
N THR A 110 -5.41 10.51 -6.58
CA THR A 110 -6.72 11.06 -6.19
C THR A 110 -7.15 10.48 -4.84
N PRO A 111 -7.50 11.31 -3.83
CA PRO A 111 -8.00 10.82 -2.57
C PRO A 111 -9.32 10.10 -2.80
N TRP A 112 -9.45 8.89 -2.27
CA TRP A 112 -10.69 8.13 -2.39
C TRP A 112 -11.82 8.71 -1.54
N ALA A 113 -11.48 9.39 -0.44
CA ALA A 113 -12.43 10.04 0.43
C ALA A 113 -12.79 11.45 -0.11
N PRO A 114 -14.08 11.79 -0.32
CA PRO A 114 -14.51 13.07 -0.90
C PRO A 114 -14.14 14.34 -0.10
N ARG A 115 -13.63 14.21 1.13
CA ARG A 115 -13.40 15.31 2.08
C ARG A 115 -11.94 15.42 2.54
N SER A 116 -10.97 15.09 1.68
CA SER A 116 -9.58 15.42 1.97
C SER A 116 -9.41 16.94 1.93
N HIS A 117 -9.01 17.54 3.05
CA HIS A 117 -8.61 18.94 3.06
C HIS A 117 -7.33 19.08 2.22
N ASP A 118 -7.44 19.58 1.00
CA ASP A 118 -6.30 19.76 0.09
C ASP A 118 -5.21 20.69 0.66
N HIS A 119 -5.51 21.44 1.71
CA HIS A 119 -4.56 22.30 2.41
C HIS A 119 -3.57 21.56 3.33
N PHE A 120 -3.73 20.25 3.55
CA PHE A 120 -2.88 19.49 4.49
C PHE A 120 -2.40 18.16 3.89
N ILE A 121 -1.90 18.17 2.66
CA ILE A 121 -1.37 16.97 2.00
C ILE A 121 -0.06 16.53 2.67
N HIS A 122 0.06 15.23 2.89
CA HIS A 122 1.30 14.60 3.33
C HIS A 122 1.52 13.30 2.55
N PHE A 123 2.77 12.94 2.31
CA PHE A 123 3.12 11.71 1.60
C PHE A 123 3.93 10.78 2.49
N ILE A 124 3.68 9.49 2.33
CA ILE A 124 4.47 8.43 2.93
C ILE A 124 5.03 7.60 1.79
N VAL A 125 6.32 7.29 1.85
CA VAL A 125 6.98 6.36 0.92
C VAL A 125 7.36 5.12 1.70
N MET A 126 6.91 3.96 1.23
CA MET A 126 7.31 2.65 1.76
C MET A 126 8.07 1.88 0.69
N ALA A 127 9.29 1.45 1.02
CA ALA A 127 10.11 0.62 0.15
C ALA A 127 9.91 -0.86 0.52
N PRO A 128 9.36 -1.71 -0.36
CA PRO A 128 9.13 -3.12 -0.06
C PRO A 128 10.44 -3.90 0.09
N GLU A 129 10.72 -4.38 1.30
CA GLU A 129 11.83 -5.29 1.60
C GLU A 129 11.42 -6.74 1.37
N GLU A 130 10.18 -7.07 1.75
CA GLU A 130 9.52 -8.32 1.43
C GLU A 130 8.26 -8.03 0.63
N ILE A 131 8.01 -8.84 -0.39
CA ILE A 131 6.77 -8.82 -1.16
C ILE A 131 6.33 -10.25 -1.41
N SER A 132 5.06 -10.53 -1.16
CA SER A 132 4.48 -11.85 -1.34
C SER A 132 3.11 -11.74 -1.96
N GLY A 133 2.80 -12.63 -2.89
CA GLY A 133 1.49 -12.66 -3.54
C GLY A 133 0.90 -14.05 -3.56
N ARG A 134 -0.42 -14.11 -3.48
CA ARG A 134 -1.21 -15.33 -3.59
C ARG A 134 -2.30 -15.17 -4.62
N ARG A 135 -2.58 -16.22 -5.38
CA ARG A 135 -3.68 -16.26 -6.34
C ARG A 135 -4.44 -17.57 -6.26
N VAL A 136 -5.76 -17.49 -6.43
CA VAL A 136 -6.66 -18.63 -6.59
C VAL A 136 -7.38 -18.51 -7.92
N ARG A 137 -7.41 -19.61 -8.66
CA ARG A 137 -8.09 -19.79 -9.94
C ARG A 137 -8.87 -21.10 -9.86
N ASN A 138 -10.10 -21.12 -10.37
CA ASN A 138 -10.85 -22.36 -10.57
C ASN A 138 -10.41 -23.07 -11.86
#